data_AF-A0A095ZNZ6-F1
#
_entry.id   AF-A0A095ZNZ6-F1
#
_cell.length_a   1.000
_cell.length_b   1.000
_cell.length_c   1.000
_cell.angle_alpha   90.00
_cell.angle_beta   90.00
_cell.angle_gamma   90.00
#
_symmetry.space_group_name_H-M   'P 1'
#
loop_
_entity.id
_entity.type
_entity.pdbx_description
1 polymer ?
#
loop_
_entity_poly.entity_id
_entity_poly.type
_entity_poly.pdbx_seq_one_letter_code
_entity_poly.pdbx_strand_id
1 'polypeptide(L)'
;MKKKIAESRTVELIFMMLLYIVCTGYASAQTRNDTIRQMSDSTVHLKEVQVSASRPLIKAELDKITYHVADDPDSRSMTLLEMLRKVPMVTVEGNVVVKVKGIQTLRYR
;
A
#
# COMPACT_ATOMS: atom_id res chain seq x y z
N MET A 1 52.01 60.79 -21.14
CA MET A 1 51.67 59.38 -20.87
C MET A 1 50.32 59.13 -20.19
N LYS A 2 49.65 60.14 -19.57
CA LYS A 2 48.44 59.92 -18.77
C LYS A 2 47.12 59.87 -19.56
N LYS A 3 47.07 60.47 -20.76
CA LYS A 3 45.85 60.61 -21.59
C LYS A 3 45.39 59.28 -22.22
N LYS A 4 46.31 58.43 -22.66
CA LYS A 4 45.99 57.11 -23.26
C LYS A 4 45.41 56.12 -22.24
N ILE A 5 45.84 56.22 -20.99
CA ILE A 5 45.38 55.33 -19.90
C ILE A 5 43.97 55.73 -19.46
N ALA A 6 43.65 57.02 -19.46
CA ALA A 6 42.30 57.51 -19.13
C ALA A 6 41.28 57.10 -20.20
N GLU A 7 41.62 57.24 -21.48
CA GLU A 7 40.74 56.88 -22.60
C GLU A 7 40.41 55.38 -22.61
N SER A 8 41.42 54.52 -22.41
CA SER A 8 41.24 53.06 -22.27
C SER A 8 40.33 52.69 -21.09
N ARG A 9 40.48 53.36 -19.94
CA ARG A 9 39.61 53.15 -18.77
C ARG A 9 38.16 53.57 -19.04
N THR A 10 37.95 54.61 -19.83
CA THR A 10 36.60 55.05 -20.21
C THR A 10 35.90 54.02 -21.09
N VAL A 11 36.60 53.37 -22.03
CA VAL A 11 36.00 52.33 -22.89
C VAL A 11 35.61 51.08 -22.10
N GLU A 12 36.46 50.66 -21.16
CA GLU A 12 36.18 49.52 -20.26
C GLU A 12 34.94 49.78 -19.38
N LEU A 13 34.77 51.01 -18.88
CA LEU A 13 33.61 51.39 -18.08
C LEU A 13 32.32 51.40 -18.91
N ILE A 14 32.39 51.85 -20.18
CA ILE A 14 31.24 51.82 -21.10
C ILE A 14 30.86 50.37 -21.43
N PHE A 15 31.84 49.50 -21.67
CA PHE A 15 31.61 48.08 -21.91
C PHE A 15 31.00 47.36 -20.70
N MET A 16 31.50 47.63 -19.49
CA MET A 16 30.90 47.15 -18.24
C MET A 16 29.48 47.66 -18.03
N MET A 17 29.19 48.92 -18.35
CA MET A 17 27.85 49.49 -18.23
C MET A 17 26.86 48.87 -19.23
N LEU A 18 27.29 48.63 -20.48
CA LEU A 18 26.51 47.92 -21.48
C LEU A 18 26.22 46.47 -21.06
N LEU A 19 27.22 45.77 -20.51
CA LEU A 19 27.05 44.42 -19.97
C LEU A 19 26.05 44.39 -18.80
N TYR A 20 26.09 45.40 -17.92
CA TYR A 20 25.19 45.51 -16.77
C TYR A 20 23.74 45.76 -17.18
N ILE A 21 23.50 46.58 -18.21
CA ILE A 21 22.16 46.83 -18.76
C ILE A 21 21.59 45.55 -19.40
N VAL A 22 22.43 44.77 -20.08
CA VAL A 22 22.05 43.46 -20.64
C VAL A 22 21.71 42.47 -19.51
N CYS A 23 22.50 42.41 -18.43
CA CYS A 23 22.25 41.53 -17.28
C CYS A 23 20.96 41.88 -16.51
N THR A 24 20.60 43.16 -16.42
CA THR A 24 19.38 43.62 -15.71
C THR A 24 18.09 43.42 -16.51
N GLY A 25 18.17 43.19 -17.83
CA GLY A 25 17.04 42.84 -18.69
C GLY A 25 16.63 41.36 -18.65
N TYR A 26 17.52 40.44 -18.27
CA TYR A 26 17.22 39.00 -18.23
C TYR A 26 16.52 38.53 -16.94
N ALA A 27 16.47 39.38 -15.89
CA ALA A 27 15.98 38.96 -14.58
C ALA A 27 14.47 39.18 -14.33
N SER A 28 13.73 39.81 -15.25
CA SER A 28 12.35 40.27 -14.97
C SER A 28 11.31 39.96 -16.04
N ALA A 29 11.44 38.84 -16.76
CA ALA A 29 10.42 38.35 -17.70
C ALA A 29 9.81 36.98 -17.35
N GLN A 30 9.68 36.64 -16.05
CA GLN A 30 8.81 35.54 -15.62
C GLN A 30 7.54 36.11 -14.98
N THR A 31 6.58 36.42 -15.85
CA THR A 31 5.21 36.72 -15.46
C THR A 31 4.56 35.44 -14.91
N ARG A 32 4.49 35.37 -13.58
CA ARG A 32 3.37 34.86 -12.77
C ARG A 32 2.35 33.99 -13.51
N ASN A 33 2.64 32.70 -13.67
CA ASN A 33 1.65 31.69 -14.04
C ASN A 33 1.79 30.35 -13.29
N ASP A 34 2.55 30.31 -12.20
CA ASP A 34 2.80 29.08 -11.42
C ASP A 34 1.56 28.51 -10.69
N THR A 35 0.49 29.28 -10.51
CA THR A 35 -0.65 28.81 -9.71
C THR A 35 -1.59 27.85 -10.46
N ILE A 36 -1.53 27.76 -11.79
CA ILE A 36 -2.47 26.94 -12.60
C ILE A 36 -1.88 25.56 -12.97
N ARG A 37 -0.61 25.29 -12.67
CA ARG A 37 0.06 24.02 -13.06
C ARG A 37 0.32 23.04 -11.91
N GLN A 38 -0.19 23.32 -10.72
CA GLN A 38 0.02 22.48 -9.54
C GLN A 38 -1.29 21.85 -9.02
N MET A 39 -2.11 21.38 -9.94
CA MET A 39 -3.14 20.40 -9.62
C MET A 39 -2.99 19.28 -10.66
N SER A 40 -1.88 18.54 -10.59
CA SER A 40 -1.82 17.23 -11.22
C SER A 40 -2.88 16.39 -10.53
N ASP A 41 -4.02 16.26 -11.19
CA ASP A 41 -5.14 15.41 -10.78
C ASP A 41 -4.58 14.00 -10.59
N SER A 42 -4.25 13.70 -9.34
CA SER A 42 -3.61 12.45 -8.94
C SER A 42 -4.75 11.46 -8.75
N THR A 43 -5.32 11.03 -9.87
CA THR A 43 -6.40 10.05 -9.88
C THR A 43 -5.82 8.70 -9.46
N VAL A 44 -5.76 8.46 -8.14
CA VAL A 44 -5.37 7.17 -7.56
C VAL A 44 -6.47 6.17 -7.91
N HIS A 45 -6.20 5.34 -8.91
CA HIS A 45 -7.08 4.22 -9.24
C HIS A 45 -6.94 3.17 -8.13
N LEU A 46 -8.06 2.86 -7.48
CA LEU A 46 -8.09 1.78 -6.49
C LEU A 46 -7.79 0.46 -7.20
N LYS A 47 -6.88 -0.32 -6.60
CA LYS A 47 -6.53 -1.65 -7.11
C LYS A 47 -7.80 -2.51 -7.12
N GLU A 48 -8.01 -3.21 -8.23
CA GLU A 48 -9.12 -4.15 -8.40
C GLU A 48 -9.16 -5.15 -7.23
N VAL A 49 -10.33 -5.28 -6.61
CA VAL A 49 -10.57 -6.26 -5.55
C VAL A 49 -11.03 -7.55 -6.21
N GLN A 50 -10.14 -8.53 -6.30
CA GLN A 50 -10.53 -9.87 -6.71
C GLN A 50 -11.31 -10.54 -5.57
N VAL A 51 -12.62 -10.70 -5.78
CA VAL A 51 -13.48 -11.45 -4.86
C VAL A 51 -13.32 -12.94 -5.19
N SER A 52 -12.45 -13.64 -4.47
CA SER A 52 -12.37 -15.09 -4.54
C SER A 52 -13.52 -15.71 -3.73
N ALA A 53 -14.26 -16.63 -4.34
CA ALA A 53 -15.28 -17.39 -3.62
C ALA A 53 -14.58 -18.37 -2.67
N SER A 54 -14.92 -18.31 -1.38
CA SER A 54 -14.47 -19.31 -0.41
C SER A 54 -15.21 -20.63 -0.64
N ARG A 55 -14.46 -21.74 -0.62
CA ARG A 55 -15.06 -23.07 -0.67
C ARG A 55 -15.94 -23.28 0.57
N PRO A 56 -17.14 -23.88 0.44
CA PRO A 56 -17.97 -24.20 1.60
C PRO A 56 -17.22 -25.05 2.62
N LEU A 57 -17.21 -24.62 3.89
CA LEU A 57 -16.51 -25.32 4.97
C LEU A 57 -17.18 -26.63 5.39
N ILE A 58 -18.48 -26.78 5.14
CA ILE A 58 -19.27 -27.96 5.50
C ILE A 58 -19.90 -28.55 4.23
N LYS A 59 -19.74 -29.85 4.06
CA LYS A 59 -20.44 -30.63 3.03
C LYS A 59 -21.17 -31.80 3.68
N ALA A 60 -22.49 -31.83 3.54
CA ALA A 60 -23.32 -32.94 3.98
C ALA A 60 -23.55 -33.93 2.82
N GLU A 61 -23.30 -35.21 3.08
CA GLU A 61 -23.64 -36.35 2.24
C GLU A 61 -24.60 -37.26 3.03
N LEU A 62 -25.20 -38.27 2.39
CA LEU A 62 -26.25 -39.10 3.01
C LEU A 62 -25.88 -39.66 4.39
N ASP A 63 -24.61 -40.06 4.57
CA ASP A 63 -24.14 -40.71 5.81
C ASP A 63 -23.04 -39.94 6.56
N LYS A 64 -22.57 -38.80 6.02
CA LYS A 64 -21.43 -38.08 6.61
C LYS A 64 -21.54 -36.58 6.44
N ILE A 65 -20.95 -35.86 7.40
CA ILE A 65 -20.73 -34.42 7.32
C ILE A 65 -19.22 -34.21 7.32
N THR A 66 -18.71 -33.55 6.29
CA THR A 66 -17.27 -33.24 6.14
C THR A 66 -17.03 -31.78 6.49
N TYR A 67 -16.09 -31.52 7.40
CA TYR A 67 -15.61 -30.19 7.74
C TYR A 67 -14.22 -29.97 7.11
N HIS A 68 -14.08 -28.95 6.26
CA HIS A 68 -12.83 -28.63 5.58
C HIS A 68 -12.00 -27.65 6.42
N VAL A 69 -11.18 -28.21 7.32
CA VAL A 69 -10.27 -27.43 8.19
C VAL A 69 -9.29 -26.57 7.39
N ALA A 70 -8.76 -27.08 6.27
CA ALA A 70 -7.76 -26.35 5.47
C ALA A 70 -8.31 -25.08 4.80
N ASP A 71 -9.61 -25.04 4.54
CA ASP A 71 -10.28 -23.90 3.91
C ASP A 71 -10.77 -22.87 4.95
N ASP A 72 -10.66 -23.19 6.24
CA ASP A 72 -11.02 -22.30 7.34
C ASP A 72 -9.88 -21.30 7.61
N PRO A 73 -10.11 -19.98 7.57
CA PRO A 73 -9.08 -18.98 7.87
C PRO A 73 -8.50 -19.12 9.29
N ASP A 74 -9.27 -19.66 10.23
CA ASP A 74 -8.83 -19.85 11.63
C ASP A 74 -7.88 -21.05 11.79
N SER A 75 -7.78 -21.92 10.78
CA SER A 75 -6.94 -23.13 10.84
C SER A 75 -5.45 -22.87 11.00
N ARG A 76 -4.98 -21.67 10.62
CA ARG A 76 -3.56 -21.28 10.72
C ARG A 76 -3.21 -20.74 12.11
N SER A 77 -4.18 -20.20 12.83
CA SER A 77 -3.98 -19.54 14.12
C SER A 77 -4.46 -20.37 15.30
N MET A 78 -5.42 -21.28 15.09
CA MET A 78 -6.00 -22.13 16.14
C MET A 78 -5.33 -23.50 16.22
N THR A 79 -5.30 -24.04 17.43
CA THR A 79 -4.93 -25.43 17.69
C THR A 79 -6.05 -26.38 17.24
N LEU A 80 -5.70 -27.65 16.98
CA LEU A 80 -6.68 -28.65 16.53
C LEU A 80 -7.84 -28.82 17.53
N LEU A 81 -7.60 -28.70 18.84
CA LEU A 81 -8.64 -28.80 19.86
C LEU A 81 -9.68 -27.68 19.75
N GLU A 82 -9.24 -26.47 19.43
CA GLU A 82 -10.10 -25.31 19.20
C GLU A 82 -10.87 -25.48 17.89
N MET A 83 -10.23 -26.03 16.86
CA MET A 83 -10.89 -26.37 15.60
C MET A 83 -11.99 -27.41 15.79
N LEU A 84 -11.80 -28.41 16.67
CA LEU A 84 -12.82 -29.41 16.99
C LEU A 84 -14.08 -28.82 17.64
N ARG A 85 -14.00 -27.65 18.29
CA ARG A 85 -15.18 -26.95 18.83
C ARG A 85 -16.04 -26.30 17.75
N LYS A 86 -15.48 -26.07 16.56
CA LYS A 86 -16.20 -25.56 15.38
C LYS A 86 -16.86 -26.68 14.58
N VAL A 87 -16.44 -27.94 14.79
CA VAL A 87 -16.99 -29.09 14.07
C VAL A 87 -18.41 -29.39 14.58
N PRO A 88 -19.41 -29.52 13.69
CA PRO A 88 -20.77 -29.84 14.10
C PRO A 88 -20.85 -31.14 14.90
N MET A 89 -21.76 -31.18 15.89
CA MET A 89 -22.06 -32.37 16.69
C MET A 89 -20.90 -32.88 17.57
N VAL A 90 -19.82 -32.10 17.69
CA VAL A 90 -18.67 -32.39 18.53
C VAL A 90 -18.69 -31.46 19.74
N THR A 91 -18.63 -32.04 20.93
CA THR A 91 -18.47 -31.27 22.18
C THR A 91 -17.11 -31.57 22.79
N VAL A 92 -16.35 -30.52 23.10
CA VAL A 92 -15.06 -30.61 23.78
C VAL A 92 -15.24 -30.19 25.24
N GLU A 93 -15.05 -31.11 26.18
CA GLU A 93 -15.08 -30.82 27.62
C GLU A 93 -13.65 -30.79 28.20
N GLY A 94 -13.27 -29.66 28.81
CA GLY A 94 -11.99 -29.53 29.53
C GLY A 94 -10.75 -29.83 28.69
N ASN A 95 -9.78 -30.56 29.28
CA ASN A 95 -8.51 -30.87 28.64
C ASN A 95 -8.54 -32.09 27.70
N VAL A 96 -9.37 -33.11 27.96
CA VAL A 96 -9.52 -34.27 27.05
C VAL A 96 -10.82 -35.02 27.38
N VAL A 97 -11.95 -34.67 26.75
CA VAL A 97 -12.98 -35.64 26.30
C VAL A 97 -13.75 -35.01 25.14
N VAL A 98 -13.72 -35.65 23.97
CA VAL A 98 -14.52 -35.28 22.79
C VAL A 98 -15.73 -36.20 22.71
N LYS A 99 -16.94 -35.65 22.89
CA LYS A 99 -18.20 -36.41 22.77
C LYS A 99 -18.84 -36.14 21.42
N VAL A 100 -19.01 -37.20 20.63
CA VAL A 100 -19.83 -37.20 19.41
C VAL A 100 -21.19 -37.80 19.76
N LYS A 101 -22.30 -37.17 19.35
CA LYS A 101 -23.64 -37.76 19.51
C LYS A 101 -23.74 -39.04 18.67
N GLY A 102 -23.43 -40.20 19.26
CA GLY A 102 -23.57 -41.50 18.59
C GLY A 102 -22.57 -42.63 18.92
N ILE A 103 -21.84 -42.61 20.06
CA ILE A 103 -21.00 -43.75 20.55
C ILE A 103 -19.59 -43.86 19.93
N GLN A 104 -18.81 -42.79 19.75
CA GLN A 104 -17.36 -42.91 19.49
C GLN A 104 -16.53 -41.79 20.16
N THR A 105 -15.48 -42.18 20.89
CA THR A 105 -14.52 -41.26 21.53
C THR A 105 -13.32 -41.07 20.62
N LEU A 106 -13.09 -39.84 20.15
CA LEU A 106 -11.90 -39.49 19.37
C LEU A 106 -10.72 -39.24 20.34
N ARG A 107 -9.64 -40.03 20.23
CA ARG A 107 -8.37 -39.78 20.92
C ARG A 107 -7.39 -39.12 19.95
N TYR A 108 -6.92 -37.92 20.30
CA TYR A 108 -5.79 -37.27 19.63
C TYR A 108 -4.47 -37.80 20.23
N ARG A 109 -3.52 -38.24 19.39
CA ARG A 109 -2.16 -38.63 19.80
C ARG A 109 -1.20 -37.49 19.48
#